data_AF-A0A1Q8CQN4-F1
#
_entry.id   AF-A0A1Q8CQN4-F1
#
_cell.length_a   1.000
_cell.length_b   1.000
_cell.length_c   1.000
_cell.angle_alpha   90.00
_cell.angle_beta   90.00
_cell.angle_gamma   90.00
#
_symmetry.space_group_name_H-M   'P 1'
#
loop_
_entity.id
_entity.type
_entity.pdbx_description
1 polymer ?
#
loop_
_entity_poly.entity_id
_entity_poly.type
_entity_poly.pdbx_seq_one_letter_code
_entity_poly.pdbx_strand_id
1 'polypeptide(L)'
;MDELVGEWSSKASGLHHSTFEDEAFGFLASGDGWYQFSRPDYADIAYFHWRRTGPGQIELTWLAAREIFGGVVTEQSPESERPSLSYRVGEENTPLGGRTVVLRLNPAVGLASEFGLVSRTPVPMAKGDLR
;
A
#
# COMPACT_ATOMS: atom_id res chain seq x y z
N MET A 1 12.40 -11.78 9.41
CA MET A 1 11.91 -10.70 8.53
C MET A 1 10.50 -10.37 9.00
N ASP A 2 10.16 -9.09 9.16
CA ASP A 2 8.81 -8.68 9.61
C ASP A 2 7.76 -9.12 8.57
N GLU A 3 6.62 -9.63 9.02
CA GLU A 3 5.58 -10.17 8.15
C GLU A 3 4.91 -9.12 7.26
N LEU A 4 5.01 -7.82 7.61
CA LEU A 4 4.52 -6.71 6.81
C LEU A 4 5.49 -6.34 5.70
N VAL A 5 6.80 -6.62 5.86
CA VAL A 5 7.80 -6.26 4.85
C VAL A 5 7.50 -7.03 3.56
N GLY A 6 7.28 -6.26 2.51
CA GLY A 6 6.77 -6.75 1.24
C GLY A 6 6.11 -5.67 0.41
N GLU A 7 5.88 -6.00 -0.84
CA GLU A 7 4.99 -5.31 -1.75
C GLU A 7 3.65 -6.05 -1.76
N TRP A 8 2.57 -5.29 -1.61
CA TRP A 8 1.21 -5.80 -1.48
C TRP A 8 0.31 -5.04 -2.45
N SER A 9 -0.66 -5.71 -3.06
CA SER A 9 -1.60 -5.09 -4.00
C SER A 9 -3.02 -5.60 -3.79
N SER A 10 -4.01 -4.72 -3.91
CA SER A 10 -5.42 -5.05 -3.81
C SER A 10 -5.83 -6.01 -4.93
N LYS A 11 -5.27 -5.84 -6.14
CA LYS A 11 -5.42 -6.80 -7.24
C LYS A 11 -4.84 -8.18 -6.90
N ALA A 12 -3.66 -8.24 -6.30
CA ALA A 12 -3.02 -9.50 -5.91
C ALA A 12 -3.78 -10.25 -4.80
N SER A 13 -4.67 -9.57 -4.06
CA SER A 13 -5.51 -10.24 -3.04
C SER A 13 -6.44 -11.28 -3.67
N GLY A 14 -6.87 -11.06 -4.91
CA GLY A 14 -7.89 -11.90 -5.57
C GLY A 14 -9.26 -11.87 -4.88
N LEU A 15 -9.50 -10.88 -3.99
CA LEU A 15 -10.78 -10.65 -3.30
C LEU A 15 -11.61 -9.55 -3.95
N HIS A 16 -10.96 -8.61 -4.64
CA HIS A 16 -11.59 -7.51 -5.38
C HIS A 16 -11.19 -7.57 -6.86
N HIS A 17 -12.13 -7.22 -7.74
CA HIS A 17 -11.91 -7.20 -9.18
C HIS A 17 -12.35 -5.84 -9.74
N SER A 18 -11.47 -4.84 -9.65
CA SER A 18 -11.52 -3.68 -10.54
C SER A 18 -10.48 -3.89 -11.63
N THR A 19 -10.89 -3.88 -12.90
CA THR A 19 -9.96 -3.98 -14.04
C THR A 19 -9.18 -2.70 -14.26
N PHE A 20 -9.62 -1.61 -13.64
CA PHE A 20 -9.11 -0.27 -13.90
C PHE A 20 -8.48 0.38 -12.68
N GLU A 21 -8.65 -0.17 -11.47
CA GLU A 21 -8.12 0.44 -10.26
C GLU A 21 -7.27 -0.59 -9.52
N ASP A 22 -6.11 -0.15 -9.02
CA ASP A 22 -5.26 -0.95 -8.15
C ASP A 22 -4.71 -0.05 -7.03
N GLU A 23 -4.63 -0.63 -5.84
CA GLU A 23 -3.99 -0.02 -4.68
C GLU A 23 -2.86 -0.91 -4.24
N ALA A 24 -1.69 -0.33 -4.04
CA ALA A 24 -0.49 -1.06 -3.65
C ALA A 24 0.24 -0.38 -2.49
N PHE A 25 0.90 -1.22 -1.70
CA PHE A 25 1.75 -0.84 -0.60
C PHE A 25 3.13 -1.45 -0.75
N GLY A 26 4.16 -0.68 -0.46
CA GLY A 26 5.50 -1.20 -0.17
C GLY A 26 5.87 -0.91 1.27
N PHE A 27 6.08 -1.93 2.10
CA PHE A 27 6.62 -1.79 3.45
C PHE A 27 8.08 -2.21 3.46
N LEU A 28 9.00 -1.26 3.70
CA LEU A 28 10.44 -1.51 3.77
C LEU A 28 10.86 -1.85 5.20
N ALA A 29 11.90 -2.68 5.33
CA ALA A 29 12.46 -3.06 6.63
C ALA A 29 13.09 -1.89 7.40
N SER A 30 13.38 -0.77 6.73
CA SER A 30 13.87 0.47 7.36
C SER A 30 12.79 1.18 8.19
N GLY A 31 11.52 0.81 8.04
CA GLY A 31 10.39 1.58 8.56
C GLY A 31 9.86 2.60 7.56
N ASP A 32 10.40 2.66 6.34
CA ASP A 32 9.83 3.45 5.25
C ASP A 32 8.77 2.66 4.49
N GLY A 33 7.92 3.35 3.77
CA GLY A 33 7.01 2.73 2.84
C GLY A 33 6.38 3.71 1.87
N TRP A 34 5.64 3.13 0.93
CA TRP A 34 4.89 3.86 -0.06
C TRP A 34 3.51 3.23 -0.22
N TYR A 35 2.56 4.08 -0.59
CA TYR A 35 1.21 3.74 -1.01
C TYR A 35 1.02 4.28 -2.42
N GLN A 36 0.34 3.53 -3.26
CA GLN A 36 -0.06 3.96 -4.59
C GLN A 36 -1.49 3.57 -4.85
N PHE A 37 -2.32 4.53 -5.22
CA PHE A 37 -3.56 4.29 -5.96
C PHE A 37 -3.29 4.56 -7.44
N SER A 38 -3.81 3.71 -8.33
CA SER A 38 -3.66 3.91 -9.77
C SER A 38 -4.91 3.52 -10.53
N ARG A 39 -5.21 4.30 -11.57
CA ARG A 39 -6.22 4.00 -12.60
C ARG A 39 -5.78 4.58 -13.95
N PRO A 40 -6.50 4.35 -15.07
CA PRO A 40 -6.14 4.97 -16.35
C PRO A 40 -5.96 6.48 -16.21
N ASP A 41 -4.82 6.97 -16.72
CA ASP A 41 -4.40 8.37 -16.72
C ASP A 41 -4.26 9.06 -15.35
N TYR A 42 -4.34 8.30 -14.24
CA TYR A 42 -4.27 8.83 -12.89
C TYR A 42 -3.49 7.93 -11.93
N ALA A 43 -2.58 8.50 -11.16
CA ALA A 43 -1.99 7.84 -10.01
C ALA A 43 -1.81 8.81 -8.84
N ASP A 44 -2.12 8.36 -7.64
CA ASP A 44 -1.76 9.05 -6.41
C ASP A 44 -0.73 8.20 -5.67
N ILE A 45 0.40 8.80 -5.31
CA ILE A 45 1.52 8.13 -4.68
C ILE A 45 1.89 8.89 -3.42
N ALA A 46 1.81 8.21 -2.28
CA ALA A 46 2.16 8.77 -0.99
C ALA A 46 3.28 7.98 -0.32
N TYR A 47 4.15 8.69 0.38
CA TYR A 47 5.25 8.10 1.14
C TYR A 47 4.97 8.22 2.63
N PHE A 48 5.36 7.21 3.40
CA PHE A 48 5.16 7.19 4.84
C PHE A 48 6.33 6.54 5.58
N HIS A 49 6.45 6.88 6.85
CA HIS A 49 7.10 6.01 7.83
C HIS A 49 6.06 5.13 8.51
N TRP A 50 6.44 3.91 8.88
CA TRP A 50 5.61 3.00 9.63
C TRP A 50 6.36 2.42 10.83
N ARG A 51 5.62 2.13 11.89
CA ARG A 51 6.14 1.43 13.06
C ARG A 51 5.06 0.58 13.70
N ARG A 52 5.47 -0.49 14.38
CA ARG A 52 4.56 -1.26 15.25
C ARG A 52 4.29 -0.48 16.53
N THR A 53 3.03 -0.40 16.92
CA THR A 53 2.60 0.20 18.19
C THR A 53 2.08 -0.85 19.17
N GLY A 54 1.82 -2.07 18.70
CA GLY A 54 1.41 -3.23 19.49
C GLY A 54 1.19 -4.48 18.63
N PRO A 55 0.77 -5.60 19.23
CA PRO A 55 0.38 -6.80 18.48
C PRO A 55 -0.75 -6.48 17.50
N GLY A 56 -0.53 -6.74 16.20
CA GLY A 56 -1.52 -6.44 15.15
C GLY A 56 -1.85 -4.96 14.99
N GLN A 57 -0.97 -4.04 15.43
CA GLN A 57 -1.17 -2.60 15.32
C GLN A 57 0.06 -1.91 14.72
N ILE A 58 -0.17 -1.01 13.77
CA ILE A 58 0.83 -0.13 13.18
C ILE A 58 0.35 1.32 13.20
N GLU A 59 1.29 2.24 13.14
CA GLU A 59 1.03 3.67 12.91
C GLU A 59 1.75 4.09 11.63
N LEU A 60 1.05 4.83 10.78
CA LEU A 60 1.62 5.45 9.59
C LEU A 60 1.83 6.95 9.84
N THR A 61 2.98 7.46 9.40
CA THR A 61 3.27 8.90 9.38
C THR A 61 3.55 9.31 7.93
N TRP A 62 2.59 9.99 7.31
CA TRP A 62 2.69 10.46 5.94
C TRP A 62 3.71 11.59 5.78
N LEU A 63 4.45 11.57 4.68
CA LEU A 63 5.62 12.45 4.44
C LEU A 63 5.44 13.38 3.25
N ALA A 64 5.08 12.83 2.11
CA ALA A 64 4.86 13.54 0.86
C ALA A 64 3.87 12.73 0.03
N ALA A 65 3.05 13.41 -0.76
CA ALA A 65 2.21 12.78 -1.75
C ALA A 65 2.40 13.46 -3.10
N ARG A 66 2.13 12.73 -4.18
CA ARG A 66 2.14 13.27 -5.53
C ARG A 66 0.98 12.69 -6.30
N GLU A 67 0.28 13.56 -7.02
CA GLU A 67 -0.75 13.19 -7.96
C GLU A 67 -0.18 13.27 -9.37
N ILE A 68 -0.43 12.25 -10.17
CA ILE A 68 -0.09 12.19 -11.59
C ILE A 68 -1.40 12.13 -12.36
N PHE A 69 -1.71 13.14 -13.17
CA PHE A 69 -2.89 13.15 -14.02
C PHE A 69 -2.52 13.55 -15.45
N GLY A 70 -2.80 12.68 -16.42
CA GLY A 70 -2.45 12.92 -17.83
C GLY A 70 -0.95 13.20 -18.05
N GLY A 71 -0.08 12.60 -17.23
CA GLY A 71 1.37 12.81 -17.26
C GLY A 71 1.85 14.06 -16.53
N VAL A 72 0.95 14.87 -15.96
CA VAL A 72 1.32 16.03 -15.14
C VAL A 72 1.46 15.61 -13.69
N VAL A 73 2.62 15.88 -13.10
CA VAL A 73 2.91 15.59 -11.68
C VAL A 73 2.65 16.82 -10.83
N THR A 74 1.81 16.67 -9.80
CA THR A 74 1.52 17.69 -8.80
C THR A 74 1.93 17.19 -7.43
N GLU A 75 2.84 17.90 -6.77
CA GLU A 75 3.22 17.60 -5.39
C GLU A 75 2.11 18.04 -4.43
N GLN A 76 1.82 17.18 -3.45
CA GLN A 76 0.81 17.40 -2.43
C GLN A 76 1.46 17.31 -1.04
N SER A 77 1.08 18.23 -0.16
CA SER A 77 1.41 18.12 1.25
C SER A 77 0.50 17.07 1.87
N PRO A 78 1.04 16.08 2.61
CA PRO A 78 0.20 15.11 3.27
C PRO A 78 -0.69 15.82 4.30
N GLU A 79 -1.94 15.39 4.40
CA GLU A 79 -2.76 15.74 5.55
C GLU A 79 -2.05 15.20 6.81
N SER A 80 -1.97 16.02 7.86
CA SER A 80 -1.15 15.74 9.06
C SER A 80 -1.64 14.55 9.91
N GLU A 81 -2.57 13.75 9.40
CA GLU A 81 -3.15 12.63 10.12
C GLU A 81 -2.14 11.48 10.25
N ARG A 82 -2.10 10.89 11.44
CA ARG A 82 -1.29 9.71 11.75
C ARG A 82 -2.23 8.55 12.06
N PRO A 83 -2.78 7.88 11.04
CA PRO A 83 -3.73 6.82 11.30
C PRO A 83 -3.02 5.66 12.01
N SER A 84 -3.55 5.26 13.16
CA SER A 84 -3.26 3.96 13.75
C SER A 84 -4.16 2.92 13.10
N LEU A 85 -3.54 1.87 12.56
CA LEU A 85 -4.21 0.80 11.84
C LEU A 85 -4.03 -0.50 12.60
N SER A 86 -5.12 -1.24 12.74
CA SER A 86 -5.04 -2.67 13.00
C SER A 86 -4.69 -3.40 11.72
N TYR A 87 -3.87 -4.44 11.81
CA TYR A 87 -3.54 -5.29 10.67
C TYR A 87 -3.58 -6.78 11.02
N ARG A 88 -3.79 -7.59 9.99
CA ARG A 88 -3.64 -9.04 10.04
C ARG A 88 -2.98 -9.54 8.77
N VAL A 89 -2.01 -10.43 8.90
CA VAL A 89 -1.42 -11.16 7.78
C VAL A 89 -1.75 -12.64 7.92
N GLY A 90 -2.15 -13.28 6.83
CA GLY A 90 -2.45 -14.71 6.82
C GLY A 90 -2.51 -15.29 5.43
N GLU A 91 -2.32 -16.60 5.32
CA GLU A 91 -2.55 -17.31 4.07
C GLU A 91 -4.05 -17.60 3.93
N GLU A 92 -4.61 -17.24 2.78
CA GLU A 92 -6.02 -17.39 2.44
C GLU A 92 -6.15 -18.04 1.06
N ASN A 93 -7.23 -18.80 0.84
CA ASN A 93 -7.60 -19.27 -0.49
C ASN A 93 -8.67 -18.34 -1.07
N THR A 94 -8.28 -17.43 -1.96
CA THR A 94 -9.13 -16.36 -2.47
C THR A 94 -9.77 -16.73 -3.82
N PRO A 95 -10.97 -16.20 -4.13
CA PRO A 95 -11.73 -16.63 -5.30
C PRO A 95 -11.00 -16.46 -6.64
N LEU A 96 -10.20 -15.40 -6.79
CA LEU A 96 -9.49 -15.10 -8.04
C LEU A 96 -7.98 -15.35 -7.95
N GLY A 97 -7.40 -15.25 -6.74
CA GLY A 97 -5.95 -15.39 -6.52
C GLY A 97 -5.52 -16.80 -6.12
N GLY A 98 -6.47 -17.68 -5.78
CA GLY A 98 -6.17 -18.99 -5.20
C GLY A 98 -5.47 -18.84 -3.84
N ARG A 99 -4.53 -19.73 -3.54
CA ARG A 99 -3.79 -19.71 -2.28
C ARG A 99 -2.76 -18.58 -2.29
N THR A 100 -3.01 -17.52 -1.50
CA THR A 100 -2.18 -16.31 -1.43
C THR A 100 -2.05 -15.79 0.01
N VAL A 101 -1.01 -15.01 0.29
CA VAL A 101 -0.86 -14.32 1.58
C VAL A 101 -1.56 -12.97 1.49
N VAL A 102 -2.49 -12.72 2.40
CA VAL A 102 -3.32 -11.51 2.45
C VAL A 102 -2.95 -10.68 3.68
N LEU A 103 -2.71 -9.39 3.44
CA LEU A 103 -2.67 -8.33 4.43
C LEU A 103 -4.05 -7.67 4.48
N ARG A 104 -4.63 -7.60 5.68
CA ARG A 104 -5.86 -6.86 5.96
C ARG A 104 -5.55 -5.67 6.86
N LEU A 105 -6.05 -4.49 6.50
CA LEU A 105 -5.89 -3.23 7.24
C LEU A 105 -7.25 -2.72 7.70
N ASN A 106 -7.34 -2.21 8.92
CA ASN A 106 -8.54 -1.54 9.43
C ASN A 106 -8.15 -0.34 10.33
N PRO A 107 -8.59 0.89 10.02
CA PRO A 107 -9.41 1.26 8.85
C PRO A 107 -8.70 1.02 7.51
N ALA A 108 -9.47 1.06 6.41
CA ALA A 108 -8.88 1.17 5.08
C ALA A 108 -8.07 2.47 5.00
N VAL A 109 -6.96 2.44 4.25
CA VAL A 109 -6.11 3.62 4.06
C VAL A 109 -6.61 4.46 2.89
N GLY A 110 -6.80 3.82 1.74
CA GLY A 110 -7.50 4.36 0.58
C GLY A 110 -8.91 3.78 0.49
N LEU A 111 -9.20 3.11 -0.62
CA LEU A 111 -10.46 2.40 -0.84
C LEU A 111 -10.35 0.92 -0.47
N ALA A 112 -9.14 0.35 -0.48
CA ALA A 112 -8.92 -1.06 -0.17
C ALA A 112 -8.53 -1.30 1.30
N SER A 113 -9.11 -2.37 1.87
CA SER A 113 -8.74 -2.93 3.17
C SER A 113 -7.95 -4.24 3.05
N GLU A 114 -7.85 -4.83 1.86
CA GLU A 114 -7.21 -6.11 1.64
C GLU A 114 -6.20 -6.07 0.49
N PHE A 115 -5.03 -6.66 0.73
CA PHE A 115 -3.91 -6.66 -0.20
C PHE A 115 -3.24 -8.03 -0.23
N GLY A 116 -3.04 -8.60 -1.41
CA GLY A 116 -2.26 -9.83 -1.58
C GLY A 116 -0.79 -9.52 -1.71
N LEU A 117 0.06 -10.42 -1.21
CA LEU A 117 1.51 -10.30 -1.32
C LEU A 117 1.96 -10.46 -2.77
N VAL A 118 2.65 -9.45 -3.29
CA VAL A 118 3.30 -9.46 -4.63
C VAL A 118 4.75 -9.92 -4.50
N SER A 119 5.49 -9.38 -3.54
CA SER A 119 6.92 -9.66 -3.35
C SER A 119 7.33 -9.47 -1.89
N ARG A 120 8.30 -10.24 -1.40
CA ARG A 120 8.95 -10.01 -0.08
C ARG A 120 10.13 -9.04 -0.14
N THR A 121 10.48 -8.60 -1.35
CA THR A 121 11.54 -7.64 -1.60
C THR A 121 10.90 -6.44 -2.31
N PRO A 122 10.24 -5.54 -1.56
CA PRO A 122 9.61 -4.37 -2.15
C PRO A 122 10.68 -3.47 -2.75
N VAL A 123 10.40 -2.95 -3.94
CA VAL A 123 11.26 -1.96 -4.59
C VAL A 123 10.93 -0.59 -3.95
N PRO A 124 11.92 0.15 -3.41
CA PRO A 124 11.70 1.52 -3.01
C PRO A 124 11.27 2.34 -4.23
N MET A 125 10.14 3.04 -4.15
CA MET A 125 9.83 4.05 -5.17
C MET A 125 10.71 5.27 -4.91
N ALA A 126 11.66 5.58 -5.80
CA ALA A 126 12.38 6.84 -5.67
C ALA A 126 11.44 8.00 -6.05
N LYS A 127 11.63 9.15 -5.39
CA LYS A 127 10.90 10.39 -5.71
C LYS A 127 11.04 10.81 -7.19
N GLY A 128 12.01 10.27 -7.94
CA GLY A 128 12.27 10.60 -9.35
C GLY A 128 11.97 9.50 -10.39
N ASP A 129 11.39 8.35 -10.01
CA ASP A 129 11.31 7.17 -10.90
C ASP A 129 10.13 7.15 -11.89
N LEU A 130 9.28 8.19 -11.92
CA LEU A 130 8.22 8.31 -12.92
C LEU A 130 8.44 9.62 -13.69
N ARG A 131 8.99 9.47 -14.89
CA ARG A 131 9.13 10.52 -15.91
C ARG A 131 8.24 10.20 -17.10
#